data_AF-A0A316LU06-F1
#
_entry.id   AF-A0A316LU06-F1
#
_cell.length_a   1.000
_cell.length_b   1.000
_cell.length_c   1.000
_cell.angle_alpha   90.00
_cell.angle_beta   90.00
_cell.angle_gamma   90.00
#
_symmetry.space_group_name_H-M   'P 1'
#
loop_
_entity.id
_entity.type
_entity.pdbx_description
1 polymer ?
#
loop_
_entity_poly.entity_id
_entity_poly.type
_entity_poly.pdbx_seq_one_letter_code
_entity_poly.pdbx_strand_id
1 'polypeptide(L)'
;MNIATRWTEAGAVSHKQPERGCLSLRGRRRCAPDTRIFRAKPSYREVSFIAKFTKQAICASFRKFLEQKPLEQITVKDIVDDCEINRKTFYYYYQDIYALLDDVFQMHLQEIKEKLPPEQHSLQEAMKVITGYLYDERRITSHVFKSLGYEKINDILFDSCMMYIPEFVKQSASGLSVCDGDLKLISTYCSITIAGLLTKWISQGMQTIPEETIDRFFEIVKGCARLSLENAAALNRQDG
;
A
#
# COMPACT_ATOMS: atom_id res chain seq x y z
N MET A 1 -13.26 2.00 -12.99
CA MET A 1 -12.79 3.29 -13.57
C MET A 1 -11.69 3.80 -12.65
N ASN A 2 -10.43 3.78 -13.10
CA ASN A 2 -9.25 3.95 -12.25
C ASN A 2 -8.91 5.44 -12.07
N ILE A 3 -8.60 5.88 -10.84
CA ILE A 3 -8.57 7.30 -10.41
C ILE A 3 -7.20 7.98 -10.73
N ALA A 4 -6.33 7.32 -11.49
CA ALA A 4 -4.93 7.71 -11.66
C ALA A 4 -4.65 8.87 -12.65
N THR A 5 -5.63 9.67 -13.09
CA THR A 5 -5.43 10.56 -14.27
C THR A 5 -5.69 12.06 -14.05
N ARG A 6 -5.62 12.62 -12.84
CA ARG A 6 -6.07 14.01 -12.61
C ARG A 6 -5.05 15.10 -12.23
N TRP A 7 -3.75 14.87 -12.36
CA TRP A 7 -2.76 15.89 -11.99
C TRP A 7 -1.71 16.10 -13.08
N THR A 8 -1.99 17.01 -14.02
CA THR A 8 -0.94 17.52 -14.93
C THR A 8 -1.04 19.00 -15.28
N GLU A 9 -1.96 19.80 -14.73
CA GLU A 9 -2.05 21.22 -15.09
C GLU A 9 -2.44 22.13 -13.92
N ALA A 10 -1.45 22.87 -13.41
CA ALA A 10 -1.52 24.20 -12.75
C ALA A 10 -0.24 24.33 -11.90
N GLY A 11 0.70 25.23 -12.14
CA GLY A 11 0.61 26.60 -12.64
C GLY A 11 1.55 27.41 -11.74
N ALA A 12 2.76 27.67 -12.23
CA ALA A 12 3.78 28.41 -11.51
C ALA A 12 3.38 29.89 -11.35
N VAL A 13 3.42 30.43 -10.13
CA VAL A 13 3.38 31.88 -9.90
C VAL A 13 4.48 32.26 -8.90
N SER A 14 5.45 33.01 -9.43
CA SER A 14 6.52 33.72 -8.74
C SER A 14 5.99 34.99 -8.08
N HIS A 15 6.44 35.32 -6.87
CA HIS A 15 6.32 36.70 -6.37
C HIS A 15 7.58 37.18 -5.63
N LYS A 16 8.11 38.27 -6.21
CA LYS A 16 9.21 39.13 -5.77
C LYS A 16 8.95 39.79 -4.41
N GLN A 17 10.01 39.97 -3.62
CA GLN A 17 10.06 40.89 -2.48
C GLN A 17 10.31 42.34 -2.93
N PRO A 18 9.78 43.36 -2.23
CA PRO A 18 10.28 44.74 -2.36
C PRO A 18 11.09 45.17 -1.12
N GLU A 19 12.18 45.90 -1.40
CA GLU A 19 12.98 46.66 -0.44
C GLU A 19 12.24 47.89 0.09
N ARG A 20 12.50 48.28 1.35
CA ARG A 20 12.35 49.68 1.84
C ARG A 20 13.36 50.02 2.93
N GLY A 21 14.29 50.91 2.59
CA GLY A 21 14.32 52.31 3.08
C GLY A 21 14.37 52.59 4.58
N CYS A 22 15.52 53.09 5.02
CA CYS A 22 15.84 53.69 6.32
C CYS A 22 15.11 55.03 6.58
N LEU A 23 14.84 55.41 7.85
CA LEU A 23 15.00 56.77 8.42
C LEU A 23 14.61 56.87 9.92
N SER A 24 15.63 56.89 10.78
CA SER A 24 15.92 57.80 11.91
C SER A 24 14.88 58.35 12.91
N LEU A 25 15.26 58.23 14.20
CA LEU A 25 15.21 59.19 15.35
C LEU A 25 14.12 59.14 16.44
N ARG A 26 14.63 58.84 17.65
CA ARG A 26 14.33 59.35 19.01
C ARG A 26 13.01 58.97 19.72
N GLY A 27 13.17 58.31 20.86
CA GLY A 27 12.20 58.31 21.96
C GLY A 27 12.42 57.17 22.95
N ARG A 28 13.22 57.38 24.01
CA ARG A 28 13.33 56.45 25.13
C ARG A 28 11.98 56.36 25.87
N ARG A 29 11.34 55.20 25.85
CA ARG A 29 10.52 54.71 26.97
C ARG A 29 10.92 53.26 27.24
N ARG A 30 11.28 52.96 28.49
CA ARG A 30 11.50 51.58 28.95
C ARG A 30 10.12 50.92 29.02
N CYS A 31 9.84 50.03 28.07
CA CYS A 31 8.79 49.03 28.21
C CYS A 31 9.46 47.73 28.66
N ALA A 32 8.83 47.03 29.61
CA ALA A 32 9.29 45.76 30.17
C ALA A 32 9.62 44.73 29.09
N PRO A 33 10.51 43.75 29.35
CA PRO A 33 10.72 42.64 28.42
C PRO A 33 9.42 41.86 28.28
N ASP A 34 8.79 42.01 27.11
CA ASP A 34 7.66 41.21 26.66
C ASP A 34 8.17 39.76 26.55
N THR A 35 7.90 38.93 27.56
CA THR A 35 8.15 37.49 27.54
C THR A 35 7.14 36.79 26.64
N ARG A 36 7.00 37.26 25.40
CA ARG A 36 6.52 36.42 24.31
C ARG A 36 7.62 35.40 24.03
N ILE A 37 7.43 34.21 24.58
CA ILE A 37 8.13 33.00 24.16
C ILE A 37 7.97 32.91 22.63
N PHE A 38 9.02 33.30 21.90
CA PHE A 38 9.14 33.01 20.48
C PHE A 38 9.19 31.48 20.36
N ARG A 39 8.05 30.85 20.10
CA ARG A 39 8.04 29.47 19.60
C ARG A 39 8.75 29.52 18.25
N ALA A 40 10.00 29.08 18.22
CA ALA A 40 10.74 28.90 16.99
C ALA A 40 9.88 28.03 16.05
N LYS A 41 9.69 28.49 14.81
CA LYS A 41 9.01 27.66 13.81
C LYS A 41 9.88 26.43 13.55
N PRO A 42 9.32 25.21 13.60
CA PRO A 42 10.10 24.00 13.40
C PRO A 42 10.75 24.01 12.01
N SER A 43 11.95 23.44 11.93
CA SER A 43 12.65 23.30 10.64
C SER A 43 11.92 22.32 9.73
N TYR A 44 12.14 22.41 8.41
CA TYR A 44 11.48 21.51 7.45
C TYR A 44 11.75 20.03 7.73
N ARG A 45 12.96 19.68 8.22
CA ARG A 45 13.30 18.31 8.64
C ARG A 45 12.51 17.86 9.87
N GLU A 46 12.31 18.74 10.85
CA GLU A 46 11.49 18.46 12.03
C GLU A 46 10.02 18.30 11.64
N VAL A 47 9.50 19.14 10.75
CA VAL A 47 8.13 19.03 10.23
C VAL A 47 7.93 17.70 9.47
N SER A 48 8.89 17.32 8.61
CA SER A 48 8.84 16.03 7.90
C SER A 48 8.96 14.83 8.84
N PHE A 49 9.75 14.94 9.90
CA PHE A 49 9.90 13.89 10.91
C PHE A 49 8.62 13.73 11.75
N ILE A 50 8.06 14.85 12.24
CA ILE A 50 6.78 14.88 12.94
C ILE A 50 5.69 14.29 12.05
N ALA A 51 5.67 14.64 10.76
CA ALA A 51 4.67 14.11 9.84
C ALA A 51 4.75 12.58 9.69
N LYS A 52 5.96 12.03 9.58
CA LYS A 52 6.18 10.58 9.54
C LYS A 52 5.73 9.90 10.84
N PHE A 53 6.03 10.48 11.99
CA PHE A 53 5.64 9.95 13.29
C PHE A 53 4.11 9.99 13.48
N THR A 54 3.46 11.10 13.13
CA THR A 54 2.00 11.21 13.19
C THR A 54 1.34 10.20 12.27
N LYS A 55 1.85 10.00 11.05
CA LYS A 55 1.34 9.00 10.12
C LYS A 55 1.42 7.59 10.72
N GLN A 56 2.56 7.23 11.31
CA GLN A 56 2.75 5.94 11.98
C GLN A 56 1.81 5.75 13.19
N ALA A 57 1.62 6.79 14.00
CA ALA A 57 0.69 6.74 15.12
C ALA A 57 -0.76 6.49 14.66
N ILE A 58 -1.19 7.18 13.59
CA ILE A 58 -2.51 6.98 12.99
C ILE A 58 -2.67 5.53 12.50
N CYS A 59 -1.68 4.98 11.79
CA CYS A 59 -1.74 3.59 11.31
C CYS A 59 -1.76 2.58 12.46
N ALA A 60 -0.97 2.80 13.51
CA ALA A 60 -0.95 1.92 14.69
C ALA A 60 -2.29 1.93 15.44
N SER A 61 -2.87 3.11 15.64
CA SER A 61 -4.20 3.26 16.25
C SER A 61 -5.29 2.60 15.41
N PHE A 62 -5.24 2.79 14.09
CA PHE A 62 -6.17 2.15 13.18
C PHE A 62 -6.08 0.62 13.20
N ARG A 63 -4.87 0.05 13.18
CA ARG A 63 -4.62 -1.39 13.33
C ARG A 63 -5.16 -1.92 14.66
N LYS A 64 -4.97 -1.18 15.77
CA LYS A 64 -5.53 -1.50 17.09
C LYS A 64 -7.06 -1.58 17.06
N PHE A 65 -7.75 -0.70 16.34
CA PHE A 65 -9.21 -0.75 16.21
C PHE A 65 -9.67 -1.88 15.29
N LEU A 66 -8.96 -2.15 14.19
CA LEU A 66 -9.25 -3.26 13.29
C LEU A 66 -9.11 -4.62 13.98
N GLU A 67 -8.28 -4.75 15.00
CA GLU A 67 -8.20 -5.97 15.82
C GLU A 67 -9.48 -6.19 16.67
N GLN A 68 -10.22 -5.12 16.95
CA GLN A 68 -11.35 -5.13 17.88
C GLN A 68 -12.71 -5.14 17.19
N LYS A 69 -12.86 -4.46 16.05
CA LYS A 69 -14.16 -4.30 15.38
C LYS A 69 -14.03 -4.19 13.84
N PRO A 70 -15.11 -4.50 13.09
CA PRO A 70 -15.18 -4.29 11.65
C PRO A 70 -14.87 -2.86 11.23
N LEU A 71 -14.23 -2.70 10.07
CA LEU A 71 -13.85 -1.41 9.47
C LEU A 71 -15.01 -0.41 9.44
N GLU A 72 -16.21 -0.85 9.05
CA GLU A 72 -17.42 0.00 8.97
C GLU A 72 -17.81 0.66 10.31
N GLN A 73 -17.34 0.12 11.44
CA GLN A 73 -17.61 0.63 12.80
C GLN A 73 -16.49 1.50 13.34
N ILE A 74 -15.36 1.61 12.63
CA ILE A 74 -14.26 2.49 13.00
C ILE A 74 -14.61 3.88 12.51
N THR A 75 -14.36 4.89 13.34
CA THR A 75 -14.59 6.29 12.98
C THR A 75 -13.28 7.08 13.02
N VAL A 76 -13.21 8.17 12.26
CA VAL A 76 -12.10 9.13 12.38
C VAL A 76 -11.98 9.64 13.83
N LYS A 77 -13.11 9.75 14.55
CA LYS A 77 -13.11 10.17 15.95
C LYS A 77 -12.33 9.17 16.83
N ASP A 78 -12.59 7.88 16.67
CA ASP A 78 -11.90 6.83 17.44
C ASP A 78 -10.38 6.96 17.32
N ILE A 79 -9.88 7.14 16.09
CA ILE A 79 -8.45 7.23 15.79
C ILE A 79 -7.83 8.51 16.35
N VAL A 80 -8.49 9.67 16.15
CA VAL A 80 -7.91 10.94 16.62
C VAL A 80 -7.94 11.09 18.13
N ASP A 81 -8.95 10.52 18.80
CA ASP A 81 -9.05 10.48 20.26
C ASP A 81 -7.94 9.57 20.85
N ASP A 82 -7.68 8.41 20.24
CA ASP A 82 -6.62 7.48 20.66
C ASP A 82 -5.20 8.01 20.38
N CYS A 83 -5.02 8.77 19.30
CA CYS A 83 -3.74 9.39 18.93
C CYS A 83 -3.50 10.76 19.59
N GLU A 84 -4.47 11.32 20.30
CA GLU A 84 -4.46 12.70 20.85
C GLU A 84 -4.16 13.79 19.80
N ILE A 85 -4.71 13.63 18.59
CA ILE A 85 -4.57 14.60 17.48
C ILE A 85 -5.89 15.29 17.13
N ASN A 86 -5.83 16.38 16.37
CA ASN A 86 -7.03 17.00 15.82
C ASN A 86 -7.50 16.26 14.57
N ARG A 87 -8.82 16.20 14.32
CA ARG A 87 -9.42 15.78 13.04
C ARG A 87 -8.78 16.45 11.81
N LYS A 88 -8.42 17.74 11.91
CA LYS A 88 -7.71 18.44 10.81
C LYS A 88 -6.36 17.78 10.50
N THR A 89 -5.66 17.27 11.52
CA THR A 89 -4.40 16.55 11.36
C THR A 89 -4.63 15.20 10.69
N PHE A 90 -5.70 14.47 11.02
CA PHE A 90 -6.05 13.24 10.31
C PHE A 90 -6.31 13.53 8.83
N TYR A 91 -7.18 14.50 8.53
CA TYR A 91 -7.56 14.85 7.15
C TYR A 91 -6.45 15.46 6.32
N TYR A 92 -5.35 15.89 6.95
CA TYR A 92 -4.14 16.26 6.23
C TYR A 92 -3.48 15.04 5.55
N TYR A 93 -3.57 13.85 6.17
CA TYR A 93 -2.98 12.62 5.63
C TYR A 93 -3.97 11.78 4.83
N TYR A 94 -5.22 11.67 5.30
CA TYR A 94 -6.20 10.73 4.76
C TYR A 94 -7.57 11.40 4.59
N GLN A 95 -8.16 11.28 3.41
CA GLN A 95 -9.49 11.84 3.14
C GLN A 95 -10.58 11.16 3.98
N ASP A 96 -10.43 9.86 4.24
CA ASP A 96 -11.31 9.05 5.07
C ASP A 96 -10.57 7.80 5.57
N ILE A 97 -11.31 6.87 6.18
CA ILE A 97 -10.77 5.62 6.76
C ILE A 97 -10.38 4.62 5.67
N TYR A 98 -11.01 4.67 4.49
CA TYR A 98 -10.67 3.78 3.38
C TYR A 98 -9.35 4.20 2.74
N ALA A 99 -9.09 5.51 2.60
CA ALA A 99 -7.79 6.01 2.17
C ALA A 99 -6.65 5.61 3.13
N LEU A 100 -6.93 5.59 4.44
CA LEU A 100 -5.99 5.06 5.43
C LEU A 100 -5.77 3.55 5.29
N LEU A 101 -6.84 2.79 5.05
CA LEU A 101 -6.74 1.35 4.81
C LEU A 101 -5.91 1.03 3.57
N ASP A 102 -6.14 1.74 2.47
CA ASP A 102 -5.38 1.57 1.23
C ASP A 102 -3.89 1.84 1.47
N ASP A 103 -3.55 2.91 2.19
CA ASP A 103 -2.16 3.25 2.50
C ASP A 103 -1.49 2.21 3.41
N VAL A 104 -2.21 1.67 4.40
CA VAL A 104 -1.72 0.55 5.23
C VAL A 104 -1.45 -0.68 4.36
N PHE A 105 -2.36 -1.05 3.45
CA PHE A 105 -2.14 -2.18 2.54
C PHE A 105 -0.95 -1.97 1.61
N GLN A 106 -0.79 -0.77 1.04
CA GLN A 106 0.35 -0.46 0.18
C GLN A 106 1.68 -0.52 0.94
N MET A 107 1.72 -0.04 2.19
CA MET A 107 2.90 -0.19 3.05
C MET A 107 3.25 -1.66 3.28
N HIS A 108 2.28 -2.51 3.59
CA HIS A 108 2.51 -3.95 3.77
C HIS A 108 2.99 -4.64 2.49
N LEU A 109 2.39 -4.32 1.35
CA LEU A 109 2.83 -4.87 0.06
C LEU A 109 4.26 -4.47 -0.26
N GLN A 110 4.63 -3.23 0.01
CA GLN A 110 5.99 -2.73 -0.17
C GLN A 110 6.98 -3.46 0.74
N GLU A 111 6.64 -3.68 2.01
CA GLU A 111 7.48 -4.48 2.93
C GLU A 111 7.68 -5.91 2.43
N ILE A 112 6.65 -6.54 1.86
CA ILE A 112 6.75 -7.89 1.30
C ILE A 112 7.72 -7.89 0.12
N LYS A 113 7.61 -6.92 -0.80
CA LYS A 113 8.53 -6.79 -1.94
C LYS A 113 9.99 -6.60 -1.50
N GLU A 114 10.20 -5.82 -0.43
CA GLU A 114 11.54 -5.57 0.10
C GLU A 114 12.14 -6.80 0.80
N LYS A 115 11.32 -7.57 1.53
CA LYS A 115 11.76 -8.79 2.22
C LYS A 115 11.89 -9.99 1.29
N LEU A 116 11.08 -10.04 0.25
CA LEU A 116 10.98 -11.14 -0.70
C LEU A 116 11.18 -10.61 -2.13
N PRO A 117 12.38 -10.11 -2.48
CA PRO A 117 12.64 -9.71 -3.85
C PRO A 117 12.50 -10.94 -4.78
N PRO A 118 11.78 -10.83 -5.90
CA PRO A 118 11.55 -11.94 -6.82
C PRO A 118 12.84 -12.58 -7.34
N GLU A 119 13.96 -11.85 -7.36
CA GLU A 119 15.26 -12.36 -7.83
C GLU A 119 15.91 -13.35 -6.85
N GLN A 120 15.46 -13.38 -5.59
CA GLN A 120 16.07 -14.18 -4.52
C GLN A 120 15.12 -15.20 -3.92
N HIS A 121 13.82 -15.09 -4.19
CA HIS A 121 12.78 -15.92 -3.62
C HIS A 121 11.85 -16.42 -4.72
N SER A 122 11.22 -17.56 -4.48
CA SER A 122 10.17 -18.11 -5.33
C SER A 122 8.80 -17.51 -4.98
N LEU A 123 7.88 -17.57 -5.94
CA LEU A 123 6.48 -17.17 -5.72
C LEU A 123 5.83 -18.00 -4.60
N GLN A 124 6.23 -19.28 -4.45
CA GLN A 124 5.75 -20.15 -3.38
C GLN A 124 6.18 -19.65 -2.00
N GLU A 125 7.45 -19.26 -1.83
CA GLU A 125 7.95 -18.69 -0.57
C GLU A 125 7.22 -17.38 -0.24
N ALA A 126 7.03 -16.51 -1.24
CA ALA A 126 6.26 -15.29 -1.04
C ALA A 126 4.82 -15.57 -0.59
N MET A 127 4.16 -16.54 -1.22
CA MET A 127 2.79 -16.95 -0.84
C MET A 127 2.71 -17.51 0.57
N LYS A 128 3.71 -18.27 1.04
CA LYS A 128 3.77 -18.73 2.44
C LYS A 128 3.84 -17.58 3.42
N VAL A 129 4.72 -16.60 3.16
CA VAL A 129 4.85 -15.41 4.04
C VAL A 129 3.56 -14.59 4.05
N ILE A 130 2.97 -14.33 2.87
CA ILE A 130 1.71 -13.56 2.75
C ILE A 130 0.59 -14.25 3.55
N THR A 131 0.42 -15.55 3.38
CA THR A 131 -0.67 -16.28 4.04
C THR A 131 -0.45 -16.50 5.53
N GLY A 132 0.80 -16.71 5.96
CA GLY A 132 1.17 -16.70 7.37
C GLY A 132 0.80 -15.36 8.02
N TYR A 133 1.15 -14.25 7.38
CA TYR A 133 0.78 -12.91 7.85
C TYR A 133 -0.73 -12.71 7.94
N LEU A 134 -1.49 -13.07 6.90
CA LEU A 134 -2.96 -12.97 6.89
C LEU A 134 -3.60 -13.82 7.99
N TYR A 135 -3.01 -14.97 8.31
CA TYR A 135 -3.47 -15.87 9.37
C TYR A 135 -3.14 -15.37 10.78
N ASP A 136 -1.94 -14.81 10.97
CA ASP A 136 -1.52 -14.17 12.22
C ASP A 136 -2.43 -12.98 12.54
N GLU A 137 -2.78 -12.19 11.52
CA GLU A 137 -3.71 -11.07 11.59
C GLU A 137 -5.16 -11.44 11.23
N ARG A 138 -5.55 -12.71 11.36
CA ARG A 138 -6.86 -13.20 10.86
C ARG A 138 -8.07 -12.43 11.37
N ARG A 139 -7.99 -11.83 12.57
CA ARG A 139 -9.06 -10.97 13.11
C ARG A 139 -9.20 -9.68 12.32
N ILE A 140 -8.10 -8.96 12.12
CA ILE A 140 -8.05 -7.77 11.25
C ILE A 140 -8.55 -8.14 9.85
N THR A 141 -7.99 -9.19 9.25
CA THR A 141 -8.39 -9.67 7.91
C THR A 141 -9.89 -9.95 7.85
N SER A 142 -10.46 -10.62 8.86
CA SER A 142 -11.90 -10.91 8.92
C SER A 142 -12.76 -9.65 9.10
N HIS A 143 -12.31 -8.69 9.90
CA HIS A 143 -13.00 -7.42 10.12
C HIS A 143 -13.01 -6.52 8.89
N VAL A 144 -11.91 -6.49 8.15
CA VAL A 144 -11.83 -5.82 6.84
C VAL A 144 -12.71 -6.54 5.83
N PHE A 145 -12.60 -7.87 5.72
CA PHE A 145 -13.40 -8.68 4.80
C PHE A 145 -14.91 -8.51 5.04
N LYS A 146 -15.35 -8.51 6.29
CA LYS A 146 -16.76 -8.30 6.66
C LYS A 146 -17.32 -6.97 6.16
N SER A 147 -16.48 -5.93 6.13
CA SER A 147 -16.92 -4.58 5.74
C SER A 147 -16.80 -4.33 4.24
N LEU A 148 -15.77 -4.86 3.58
CA LEU A 148 -15.55 -4.65 2.15
C LEU A 148 -16.26 -5.68 1.26
N GLY A 149 -16.49 -6.89 1.77
CA GLY A 149 -17.09 -7.99 1.03
C GLY A 149 -16.12 -8.67 0.04
N TYR A 150 -16.63 -9.72 -0.61
CA TYR A 150 -15.83 -10.62 -1.44
C TYR A 150 -15.22 -9.92 -2.67
N GLU A 151 -16.04 -9.19 -3.42
CA GLU A 151 -15.65 -8.54 -4.69
C GLU A 151 -14.50 -7.54 -4.47
N LYS A 152 -14.67 -6.63 -3.51
CA LYS A 152 -13.66 -5.60 -3.24
C LYS A 152 -12.34 -6.19 -2.72
N ILE A 153 -12.40 -7.23 -1.88
CA ILE A 153 -11.20 -7.93 -1.41
C ILE A 153 -10.50 -8.64 -2.57
N ASN A 154 -11.25 -9.28 -3.46
CA ASN A 154 -10.68 -9.93 -4.64
C ASN A 154 -9.98 -8.91 -5.54
N ASP A 155 -10.58 -7.73 -5.76
CA ASP A 155 -9.96 -6.65 -6.54
C ASP A 155 -8.63 -6.19 -5.91
N ILE A 156 -8.62 -5.94 -4.60
CA ILE A 156 -7.40 -5.54 -3.86
C ILE A 156 -6.30 -6.60 -3.98
N LEU A 157 -6.66 -7.88 -3.82
CA LEU A 157 -5.70 -8.98 -3.94
C LEU A 157 -5.22 -9.18 -5.38
N PHE A 158 -6.10 -9.00 -6.37
CA PHE A 158 -5.74 -9.05 -7.79
C PHE A 158 -4.76 -7.94 -8.16
N ASP A 159 -5.04 -6.69 -7.76
CA ASP A 159 -4.15 -5.55 -7.99
C ASP A 159 -2.79 -5.77 -7.29
N SER A 160 -2.80 -6.32 -6.08
CA SER A 160 -1.59 -6.71 -5.34
C SER A 160 -0.78 -7.78 -6.08
N CYS A 161 -1.45 -8.80 -6.61
CA CYS A 161 -0.82 -9.84 -7.42
C CYS A 161 -0.23 -9.27 -8.71
N MET A 162 -0.95 -8.39 -9.41
CA MET A 162 -0.49 -7.76 -10.65
C MET A 162 0.70 -6.83 -10.45
N MET A 163 0.95 -6.38 -9.23
CA MET A 163 2.13 -5.60 -8.88
C MET A 163 3.38 -6.45 -8.58
N TYR A 164 3.29 -7.79 -8.55
CA TYR A 164 4.37 -8.66 -8.07
C TYR A 164 4.58 -9.94 -8.88
N ILE A 165 3.51 -10.55 -9.41
CA ILE A 165 3.56 -11.76 -10.24
C ILE A 165 4.27 -11.55 -11.60
N PRO A 166 4.11 -10.40 -12.30
CA PRO A 166 4.75 -10.22 -13.60
C PRO A 166 6.27 -10.42 -13.58
N GLU A 167 6.94 -10.09 -12.47
CA GLU A 167 8.37 -10.30 -12.29
C GLU A 167 8.73 -11.79 -12.29
N PHE A 168 7.97 -12.65 -11.60
CA PHE A 168 8.18 -14.10 -11.61
C PHE A 168 7.90 -14.72 -12.98
N VAL A 169 6.88 -14.22 -13.68
CA VAL A 169 6.56 -14.66 -15.04
C VAL A 169 7.70 -14.33 -15.99
N LYS A 170 8.24 -13.10 -15.91
CA LYS A 170 9.40 -12.67 -16.71
C LYS A 170 10.64 -13.52 -16.44
N GLN A 171 10.93 -13.82 -15.17
CA GLN A 171 12.04 -14.71 -14.82
C GLN A 171 11.84 -16.12 -15.39
N SER A 172 10.63 -16.66 -15.29
CA SER A 172 10.27 -17.97 -15.86
C SER A 172 10.35 -17.99 -17.38
N ALA A 173 10.22 -16.83 -18.04
CA ALA A 173 10.35 -16.65 -19.47
C ALA A 173 11.80 -16.55 -19.96
N SER A 174 12.79 -16.58 -19.05
CA SER A 174 14.21 -16.50 -19.44
C SER A 174 14.57 -17.55 -20.49
N GLY A 175 15.27 -17.11 -21.54
CA GLY A 175 15.64 -17.92 -22.69
C GLY A 175 14.52 -18.16 -23.71
N LEU A 176 13.34 -17.55 -23.55
CA LEU A 176 12.23 -17.62 -24.50
C LEU A 176 11.97 -16.25 -25.14
N SER A 177 11.52 -16.27 -26.40
CA SER A 177 11.01 -15.08 -27.07
C SER A 177 9.48 -15.07 -26.98
N VAL A 178 8.94 -14.43 -25.94
CA VAL A 178 7.50 -14.29 -25.67
C VAL A 178 7.11 -12.82 -25.86
N CYS A 179 5.96 -12.55 -26.48
CA CYS A 179 5.53 -11.17 -26.70
C CYS A 179 4.96 -10.55 -25.40
N ASP A 180 4.98 -9.22 -25.28
CA ASP A 180 4.47 -8.52 -24.08
C ASP A 180 2.98 -8.81 -23.82
N GLY A 181 2.20 -9.03 -24.89
CA GLY A 181 0.78 -9.39 -24.80
C GLY A 181 0.58 -10.70 -24.04
N ASP A 182 1.33 -11.74 -24.41
CA ASP A 182 1.26 -13.05 -23.77
C ASP A 182 1.86 -13.03 -22.37
N LEU A 183 2.96 -12.30 -22.14
CA LEU A 183 3.49 -12.12 -20.78
C LEU A 183 2.45 -11.49 -19.85
N LYS A 184 1.73 -10.47 -20.33
CA LYS A 184 0.64 -9.83 -19.60
C LYS A 184 -0.54 -10.78 -19.39
N LEU A 185 -0.94 -11.53 -20.42
CA LEU A 185 -2.02 -12.51 -20.31
C LEU A 185 -1.70 -13.60 -19.28
N ILE A 186 -0.46 -14.11 -19.32
CA ILE A 186 0.04 -15.13 -18.40
C ILE A 186 0.06 -14.60 -16.97
N SER A 187 0.58 -13.39 -16.78
CA SER A 187 0.58 -12.72 -15.47
C SER A 187 -0.84 -12.49 -14.95
N THR A 188 -1.77 -12.15 -15.83
CA THR A 188 -3.18 -11.90 -15.49
C THR A 188 -3.86 -13.17 -14.99
N TYR A 189 -3.74 -14.30 -15.70
CA TYR A 189 -4.38 -15.53 -15.23
C TYR A 189 -3.76 -16.03 -13.91
N CYS A 190 -2.43 -15.92 -13.75
CA CYS A 190 -1.76 -16.27 -12.50
C CYS A 190 -2.31 -15.43 -11.34
N SER A 191 -2.46 -14.12 -11.56
CA SER A 191 -2.99 -13.17 -10.58
C SER A 191 -4.45 -13.47 -10.22
N ILE A 192 -5.31 -13.76 -11.21
CA ILE A 192 -6.70 -14.16 -10.97
C ILE A 192 -6.75 -15.43 -10.11
N THR A 193 -5.92 -16.42 -10.44
CA THR A 193 -5.92 -17.71 -9.73
C THR A 193 -5.53 -17.51 -8.27
N ILE A 194 -4.42 -16.80 -8.01
CA ILE A 194 -3.93 -16.58 -6.65
C ILE A 194 -4.89 -15.69 -5.84
N ALA A 195 -5.35 -14.57 -6.41
CA ALA A 195 -6.29 -13.68 -5.74
C ALA A 195 -7.61 -14.39 -5.40
N GLY A 196 -8.14 -15.20 -6.32
CA GLY A 196 -9.36 -15.97 -6.11
C GLY A 196 -9.20 -17.03 -5.01
N LEU A 197 -8.07 -17.75 -4.97
CA LEU A 197 -7.76 -18.72 -3.92
C LEU A 197 -7.66 -18.04 -2.54
N LEU A 198 -6.94 -16.93 -2.45
CA LEU A 198 -6.82 -16.15 -1.20
C LEU A 198 -8.17 -15.61 -0.74
N THR A 199 -8.93 -14.98 -1.63
CA THR A 199 -10.26 -14.43 -1.30
C THR A 199 -11.19 -15.54 -0.83
N LYS A 200 -11.17 -16.71 -1.49
CA LYS A 200 -11.97 -17.86 -1.08
C LYS A 200 -11.59 -18.34 0.31
N TRP A 201 -10.29 -18.51 0.58
CA TRP A 201 -9.80 -18.93 1.90
C TRP A 201 -10.16 -17.93 3.01
N ILE A 202 -10.03 -16.62 2.75
CA ILE A 202 -10.46 -15.56 3.67
C ILE A 202 -11.97 -15.64 3.93
N SER A 203 -12.78 -15.81 2.87
CA SER A 203 -14.25 -15.89 3.00
C SER A 203 -14.73 -17.08 3.83
N GLN A 204 -13.90 -18.12 3.96
CA GLN A 204 -14.15 -19.31 4.76
C GLN A 204 -13.62 -19.18 6.19
N GLY A 205 -13.14 -18.00 6.59
CA GLY A 205 -12.61 -17.74 7.93
C GLY A 205 -11.22 -18.32 8.16
N MET A 206 -10.46 -18.60 7.11
CA MET A 206 -9.06 -19.04 7.20
C MET A 206 -8.85 -20.31 8.05
N GLN A 207 -9.76 -21.28 7.94
CA GLN A 207 -9.81 -22.47 8.82
C GLN A 207 -8.65 -23.46 8.66
N THR A 208 -8.00 -23.50 7.49
CA THR A 208 -6.85 -24.38 7.23
C THR A 208 -5.54 -23.60 7.33
N ILE A 209 -4.49 -24.25 7.87
CA ILE A 209 -3.13 -23.71 7.80
C ILE A 209 -2.75 -23.62 6.30
N PRO A 210 -2.47 -22.43 5.77
CA PRO A 210 -2.25 -22.22 4.35
C PRO A 210 -1.07 -23.00 3.78
N GLU A 211 -0.04 -23.24 4.59
CA GLU A 211 1.24 -23.77 4.13
C GLU A 211 1.11 -25.11 3.38
N GLU A 212 0.41 -26.09 3.94
CA GLU A 212 0.22 -27.39 3.28
C GLU A 212 -0.60 -27.27 1.98
N THR A 213 -1.59 -26.37 1.99
CA THR A 213 -2.44 -26.12 0.81
C THR A 213 -1.66 -25.41 -0.29
N ILE A 214 -0.79 -24.47 0.09
CA ILE A 214 0.12 -23.75 -0.80
C ILE A 214 1.13 -24.72 -1.39
N ASP A 215 1.78 -25.54 -0.57
CA ASP A 215 2.75 -26.54 -1.03
C ASP A 215 2.13 -27.50 -2.03
N ARG A 216 0.94 -28.01 -1.69
CA ARG A 216 0.20 -28.88 -2.60
C ARG A 216 -0.19 -28.16 -3.88
N PHE A 217 -0.68 -26.92 -3.81
CA PHE A 217 -1.05 -26.13 -4.99
C PHE A 217 0.16 -25.90 -5.92
N PHE A 218 1.28 -25.42 -5.38
CA PHE A 218 2.47 -25.13 -6.16
C PHE A 218 3.13 -26.40 -6.74
N GLU A 219 3.03 -27.55 -6.07
CA GLU A 219 3.48 -28.82 -6.66
C GLU A 219 2.53 -29.30 -7.77
N ILE A 220 1.21 -29.14 -7.63
CA ILE A 220 0.23 -29.47 -8.68
C ILE A 220 0.45 -28.63 -9.95
N VAL A 221 0.72 -27.33 -9.79
CA VAL A 221 0.85 -26.38 -10.92
C VAL A 221 2.30 -26.18 -11.37
N LYS A 222 3.22 -26.99 -10.85
CA LYS A 222 4.65 -26.89 -11.14
C LYS A 222 4.90 -27.04 -12.64
N GLY A 223 5.63 -26.08 -13.20
CA GLY A 223 5.94 -26.04 -14.63
C GLY A 223 4.79 -25.53 -15.52
N CYS A 224 3.56 -25.35 -15.02
CA CYS A 224 2.45 -24.83 -15.83
C CYS A 224 2.76 -23.46 -16.43
N ALA A 225 3.32 -22.54 -15.63
CA ALA A 225 3.70 -21.21 -16.12
C ALA A 225 4.77 -21.29 -17.22
N ARG A 226 5.78 -22.16 -17.05
CA ARG A 226 6.84 -22.36 -18.05
C ARG A 226 6.28 -22.94 -19.35
N LEU A 227 5.41 -23.95 -19.26
CA LEU A 227 4.76 -24.54 -20.43
C LEU A 227 3.90 -23.52 -21.18
N SER A 228 3.13 -22.69 -20.46
CA SER A 228 2.37 -21.59 -21.07
C SER A 228 3.28 -20.62 -21.84
N LEU A 229 4.45 -20.28 -21.29
CA LEU A 229 5.43 -19.41 -21.93
C LEU A 229 6.08 -20.06 -23.16
N GLU A 230 6.38 -21.37 -23.11
CA GLU A 230 6.92 -22.12 -24.24
C GLU A 230 5.92 -22.20 -25.39
N ASN A 231 4.64 -22.42 -25.08
CA ASN A 231 3.55 -22.37 -26.05
C ASN A 231 3.42 -20.99 -26.69
N ALA A 232 3.43 -19.92 -25.88
CA ALA A 232 3.38 -18.54 -26.37
C ALA A 232 4.58 -18.22 -27.29
N ALA A 233 5.80 -18.62 -26.90
CA ALA A 233 6.98 -18.45 -27.74
C ALA A 233 6.92 -19.22 -29.06
N ALA A 234 6.24 -20.38 -29.08
CA ALA A 234 6.03 -21.15 -30.30
C ALA A 234 5.05 -20.47 -31.26
N LEU A 235 4.01 -19.80 -30.74
CA LEU A 235 3.05 -19.03 -31.56
C LEU A 235 3.72 -17.84 -32.25
N ASN A 236 4.62 -17.13 -31.57
CA ASN A 236 5.39 -16.02 -32.17
C ASN A 236 6.19 -16.43 -33.42
N ARG A 237 6.63 -17.68 -33.51
CA ARG A 237 7.40 -18.20 -34.66
C ARG A 237 6.53 -18.53 -35.88
N GLN A 238 5.21 -18.52 -35.72
CA GLN A 238 4.27 -18.82 -36.81
C GLN A 238 3.79 -17.55 -37.54
N ASP A 239 3.99 -16.37 -36.95
CA ASP A 239 3.52 -15.07 -37.48
C ASP A 239 4.61 -14.25 -38.21
N GLY A 240 5.81 -14.81 -38.42
CA GLY A 240 6.92 -14.18 -39.15
C GLY A 240 7.42 -15.04 -40.31
#